data_AF-A0A9D8IIS5-F1
#
_entry.id   AF-A0A9D8IIS5-F1
#
_cell.length_a   1.000
_cell.length_b   1.000
_cell.length_c   1.000
_cell.angle_alpha   90.00
_cell.angle_beta   90.00
_cell.angle_gamma   90.00
#
_symmetry.space_group_name_H-M   'P 1'
#
loop_
_entity.id
_entity.type
_entity.pdbx_description
1 polymer ?
#
loop_
_entity_poly.entity_id
_entity_poly.type
_entity_poly.pdbx_seq_one_letter_code
_entity_poly.pdbx_strand_id
1 'polypeptide(L)'
;MSPKSATSTGHDLDNFTVPEKILLAGDELVRTTGQPSFTAEALIVASWRKYPQTFGLKGFADLYPDSNKILASIMGEKGLAKKGWLNKVGQKLYELTKEGRDAVKRLKAGEQAPAPAPAKVQPAPAAPAAEAKPTPPAATARSVKSAFPLPVDAALLRLLDGAVFSKHMEDRTSDISFADACEFWDADPASGAESVKEKLSSLRPELEKAETMLSSGPLELSNGRSVESADVSLLKTLNNYLLERFSRHINLVRSRSGK
;
A
#
# COMPACT_ATOMS: atom_id res chain seq x y z
N MET A 1 42.36 43.99 -4.00
CA MET A 1 42.18 42.71 -4.72
C MET A 1 42.55 41.56 -3.78
N SER A 2 41.55 40.81 -3.35
CA SER A 2 41.64 39.42 -2.87
C SER A 2 40.20 38.94 -2.66
N PRO A 3 39.75 37.88 -3.34
CA PRO A 3 38.43 37.30 -3.16
C PRO A 3 38.49 36.28 -2.02
N LYS A 4 37.50 36.28 -1.12
CA LYS A 4 37.33 35.16 -0.17
C LYS A 4 35.87 34.72 -0.13
N SER A 5 35.67 33.65 -0.88
CA SER A 5 34.95 32.43 -0.49
C SER A 5 33.46 32.58 -0.25
N ALA A 6 32.71 32.26 -1.31
CA ALA A 6 31.34 31.79 -1.21
C ALA A 6 31.25 30.64 -0.19
N THR A 7 30.56 30.89 0.91
CA THR A 7 30.11 29.87 1.86
C THR A 7 29.22 28.88 1.13
N SER A 8 29.73 27.65 1.02
CA SER A 8 29.02 26.46 0.59
C SER A 8 27.79 26.26 1.48
N THR A 9 26.59 26.49 0.94
CA THR A 9 25.33 26.08 1.55
C THR A 9 25.17 24.58 1.34
N GLY A 10 25.98 23.79 2.05
CA GLY A 10 25.77 22.36 2.21
C GLY A 10 24.57 22.17 3.14
N HIS A 11 23.37 22.26 2.59
CA HIS A 11 22.17 21.89 3.33
C HIS A 11 22.26 20.41 3.65
N ASP A 12 22.17 20.07 4.93
CA ASP A 12 22.21 18.72 5.49
C ASP A 12 21.14 17.84 4.80
N LEU A 13 21.52 17.15 3.72
CA LEU A 13 20.62 16.36 2.87
C LEU A 13 20.02 15.17 3.64
N ASP A 14 20.59 14.84 4.79
CA ASP A 14 20.20 13.72 5.62
C ASP A 14 19.10 14.06 6.63
N ASN A 15 18.93 15.34 7.00
CA ASN A 15 18.04 15.76 8.07
C ASN A 15 16.56 15.98 7.65
N PHE A 16 16.20 15.65 6.41
CA PHE A 16 14.81 15.69 5.95
C PHE A 16 14.03 14.44 6.36
N THR A 17 12.76 14.62 6.73
CA THR A 17 11.85 13.50 6.97
C THR A 17 11.60 12.71 5.69
N VAL A 18 11.16 11.47 5.82
CA VAL A 18 10.85 10.59 4.68
C VAL A 18 9.92 11.26 3.64
N PRO A 19 8.78 11.88 4.02
CA PRO A 19 7.92 12.57 3.06
C PRO A 19 8.59 13.75 2.37
N GLU A 20 9.43 14.51 3.08
CA GLU A 20 10.13 15.67 2.53
C GLU A 20 11.19 15.24 1.52
N LYS A 21 11.92 14.15 1.80
CA LYS A 21 12.87 13.56 0.85
C LYS A 21 12.18 13.15 -0.45
N ILE A 22 11.02 12.51 -0.37
CA ILE A 22 10.22 12.13 -1.56
C ILE A 22 9.73 13.38 -2.29
N LEU A 23 9.27 14.40 -1.57
CA LEU A 23 8.80 15.65 -2.18
C LEU A 23 9.92 16.38 -2.94
N LEU A 24 11.12 16.42 -2.35
CA LEU A 24 12.32 16.98 -2.98
C LEU A 24 12.76 16.20 -4.22
N ALA A 25 12.59 14.87 -4.21
CA ALA A 25 12.85 14.03 -5.37
C ALA A 25 11.81 14.25 -6.48
N GLY A 26 10.53 14.40 -6.14
CA GLY A 26 9.48 14.71 -7.11
C GLY A 26 9.66 16.06 -7.80
N ASP A 27 10.07 17.10 -7.06
CA ASP A 27 10.31 18.43 -7.64
C ASP A 27 11.56 18.47 -8.52
N GLU A 28 12.58 17.68 -8.20
CA GLU A 28 13.71 17.47 -9.11
C GLU A 28 13.28 16.70 -10.35
N LEU A 29 12.50 15.62 -10.21
CA LEU A 29 12.00 14.83 -11.31
C LEU A 29 11.22 15.68 -12.33
N VAL A 30 10.30 16.53 -11.87
CA VAL A 30 9.56 17.49 -12.72
C VAL A 30 10.52 18.45 -13.44
N ARG A 31 11.53 18.98 -12.74
CA ARG A 31 12.51 19.89 -13.36
C ARG A 31 13.39 19.20 -14.39
N THR A 32 13.79 17.95 -14.15
CA THR A 32 14.64 17.18 -15.08
C THR A 32 13.90 16.67 -16.30
N THR A 33 12.63 16.28 -16.15
CA THR A 33 11.82 15.74 -17.24
C THR A 33 11.07 16.82 -18.01
N GLY A 34 10.85 18.00 -17.40
CA GLY A 34 10.03 19.07 -17.95
C GLY A 34 8.53 18.76 -17.98
N GLN A 35 8.11 17.60 -17.46
CA GLN A 35 6.71 17.19 -17.42
C GLN A 35 6.09 17.55 -16.06
N PRO A 36 4.86 18.07 -16.02
CA PRO A 36 4.19 18.42 -14.77
C PRO A 36 3.78 17.19 -13.95
N SER A 37 3.61 16.05 -14.62
CA SER A 37 3.20 14.77 -14.03
C SER A 37 4.28 13.71 -14.17
N PHE A 38 4.28 12.77 -13.22
CA PHE A 38 5.21 11.66 -13.18
C PHE A 38 4.54 10.40 -12.63
N THR A 39 5.07 9.23 -12.99
CA THR A 39 4.57 7.96 -12.50
C THR A 39 5.09 7.64 -11.10
N ALA A 40 4.39 6.76 -10.39
CA ALA A 40 4.84 6.22 -9.11
C ALA A 40 6.25 5.61 -9.24
N GLU A 41 6.47 4.83 -10.29
CA GLU A 41 7.74 4.14 -10.59
C GLU A 41 8.88 5.14 -10.79
N ALA A 42 8.63 6.22 -11.53
CA ALA A 42 9.63 7.27 -11.75
C ALA A 42 9.98 7.98 -10.44
N LEU A 43 8.98 8.27 -9.59
CA LEU A 43 9.21 8.87 -8.28
C LEU A 43 9.96 7.92 -7.33
N ILE A 44 9.69 6.61 -7.39
CA ILE A 44 10.39 5.58 -6.62
C ILE A 44 11.88 5.60 -6.95
N VAL A 45 12.20 5.49 -8.25
CA VAL A 45 13.59 5.45 -8.72
C VAL A 45 14.30 6.77 -8.41
N ALA A 46 13.63 7.91 -8.62
CA ALA A 46 14.20 9.23 -8.32
C ALA A 46 14.48 9.42 -6.81
N SER A 47 13.56 9.02 -5.95
CA SER A 47 13.72 9.13 -4.49
C SER A 47 14.86 8.25 -3.98
N TRP A 48 14.95 7.01 -4.47
CA TRP A 48 16.03 6.09 -4.13
C TRP A 48 17.39 6.55 -4.64
N ARG A 49 17.51 6.95 -5.91
CA ARG A 49 18.78 7.47 -6.46
C ARG A 49 19.30 8.66 -5.66
N LYS A 50 18.40 9.49 -5.14
CA LYS A 50 18.75 10.68 -4.35
C LYS A 50 19.06 10.35 -2.89
N TYR A 51 18.37 9.37 -2.30
CA TYR A 51 18.54 8.98 -0.90
C TYR A 51 18.60 7.44 -0.76
N PRO A 52 19.66 6.79 -1.26
CA PRO A 52 19.75 5.32 -1.31
C PRO A 52 19.74 4.69 0.08
N GLN A 53 20.34 5.35 1.07
CA GLN A 53 20.33 4.88 2.46
C GLN A 53 18.94 4.94 3.11
N THR A 54 18.06 5.84 2.63
CA THR A 54 16.71 5.98 3.19
C THR A 54 15.72 5.05 2.49
N PHE A 55 15.83 4.91 1.17
CA PHE A 55 14.85 4.21 0.33
C PHE A 55 15.41 2.99 -0.39
N GLY A 56 16.59 2.52 0.00
CA GLY A 56 17.18 1.30 -0.54
C GLY A 56 16.62 0.07 0.16
N LEU A 57 16.52 -1.02 -0.61
CA LEU A 57 16.12 -2.32 -0.07
C LEU A 57 17.15 -2.80 0.96
N LYS A 58 16.70 -3.31 2.10
CA LYS A 58 17.60 -3.75 3.18
C LYS A 58 18.59 -4.83 2.69
N GLY A 59 19.88 -4.59 2.85
CA GLY A 59 20.95 -5.47 2.35
C GLY A 59 21.34 -5.24 0.88
N PHE A 60 20.56 -4.45 0.14
CA PHE A 60 20.79 -4.10 -1.27
C PHE A 60 20.57 -2.61 -1.51
N ALA A 61 20.86 -1.77 -0.51
CA ALA A 61 20.44 -0.38 -0.49
C ALA A 61 21.03 0.45 -1.65
N ASP A 62 22.19 0.05 -2.16
CA ASP A 62 22.88 0.71 -3.28
C ASP A 62 22.51 0.10 -4.65
N LEU A 63 21.73 -0.98 -4.67
CA LEU A 63 21.38 -1.72 -5.89
C LEU A 63 19.89 -1.61 -6.26
N TYR A 64 19.00 -1.62 -5.26
CA TYR A 64 17.56 -1.67 -5.51
C TYR A 64 16.76 -0.72 -4.60
N PRO A 65 15.71 -0.07 -5.13
CA PRO A 65 14.78 0.72 -4.34
C PRO A 65 13.83 -0.15 -3.51
N ASP A 66 13.49 0.31 -2.31
CA ASP A 66 12.37 -0.15 -1.49
C ASP A 66 11.10 0.63 -1.89
N SER A 67 10.39 0.08 -2.86
CA SER A 67 9.15 0.65 -3.40
C SER A 67 8.06 0.80 -2.34
N ASN A 68 7.97 -0.13 -1.38
CA ASN A 68 6.91 -0.13 -0.37
C ASN A 68 7.05 1.06 0.58
N LYS A 69 8.28 1.38 1.00
CA LYS A 69 8.57 2.52 1.88
C LYS A 69 8.17 3.85 1.25
N ILE A 70 8.34 3.99 -0.06
CA ILE A 70 7.97 5.20 -0.81
C ILE A 70 6.45 5.25 -1.05
N LEU A 71 5.84 4.15 -1.49
CA LEU A 71 4.40 4.09 -1.77
C LEU A 71 3.55 4.30 -0.51
N ALA A 72 3.96 3.72 0.62
CA ALA A 72 3.33 3.97 1.92
C ALA A 72 3.42 5.44 2.32
N SER A 73 4.52 6.12 1.98
CA SER A 73 4.71 7.55 2.25
C SER A 73 3.95 8.46 1.30
N ILE A 74 3.58 7.98 0.10
CA ILE A 74 2.72 8.70 -0.84
C ILE A 74 1.25 8.59 -0.41
N MET A 75 0.79 7.38 -0.12
CA MET A 75 -0.64 7.04 0.04
C MET A 75 -1.11 6.88 1.49
N GLY A 76 -0.21 6.75 2.46
CA GLY A 76 -0.54 6.46 3.87
C GLY A 76 -1.26 7.60 4.60
N GLU A 77 -1.62 7.36 5.87
CA GLU A 77 -2.37 8.33 6.70
C GLU A 77 -1.66 9.67 6.89
N LYS A 78 -0.32 9.66 6.92
CA LYS A 78 0.53 10.87 6.93
C LYS A 78 1.13 11.16 5.56
N GLY A 79 0.57 10.55 4.52
CA GLY A 79 1.14 10.53 3.18
C GLY A 79 1.06 11.86 2.46
N LEU A 80 1.93 12.03 1.47
CA LEU A 80 2.03 13.24 0.64
C LEU A 80 0.70 13.62 -0.03
N ALA A 81 -0.10 12.63 -0.43
CA ALA A 81 -1.42 12.85 -1.02
C ALA A 81 -2.41 13.41 0.01
N LYS A 82 -2.48 12.83 1.22
CA LYS A 82 -3.36 13.34 2.29
C LYS A 82 -2.93 14.70 2.83
N LYS A 83 -1.63 15.01 2.78
CA LYS A 83 -1.07 16.35 3.10
C LYS A 83 -1.36 17.40 2.02
N GLY A 84 -1.95 17.00 0.89
CA GLY A 84 -2.23 17.90 -0.22
C GLY A 84 -0.98 18.37 -0.96
N TRP A 85 0.16 17.67 -0.82
CA TRP A 85 1.42 18.01 -1.50
C TRP A 85 1.56 17.33 -2.87
N LEU A 86 0.89 16.19 -3.04
CA LEU A 86 0.76 15.48 -4.31
C LEU A 86 -0.72 15.30 -4.65
N ASN A 87 -1.05 15.45 -5.93
CA ASN A 87 -2.36 15.12 -6.46
C ASN A 87 -2.26 13.88 -7.37
N LYS A 88 -3.24 12.98 -7.28
CA LYS A 88 -3.33 11.82 -8.16
C LYS A 88 -4.20 12.17 -9.36
N VAL A 89 -3.59 12.30 -10.53
CA VAL A 89 -4.25 12.75 -11.77
C VAL A 89 -4.63 11.60 -12.70
N GLY A 90 -4.21 10.37 -12.39
CA GLY A 90 -4.54 9.19 -13.17
C GLY A 90 -4.13 7.88 -12.49
N GLN A 91 -4.16 6.78 -13.26
CA GLN A 91 -3.67 5.50 -12.78
C GLN A 91 -2.14 5.58 -12.62
N LYS A 92 -1.68 5.53 -11.37
CA LYS A 92 -0.26 5.67 -10.97
C LYS A 92 0.42 6.99 -11.38
N LEU A 93 -0.35 8.00 -11.80
CA LEU A 93 0.17 9.28 -12.24
C LEU A 93 -0.07 10.35 -11.18
N TYR A 94 0.99 11.07 -10.82
CA TYR A 94 0.99 12.07 -9.76
C TYR A 94 1.54 13.40 -10.26
N GLU A 95 1.04 14.47 -9.66
CA GLU A 95 1.51 15.83 -9.89
C GLU A 95 1.80 16.51 -8.56
N LEU A 96 2.80 17.39 -8.54
CA LEU A 96 3.00 18.30 -7.41
C LEU A 96 1.88 19.33 -7.39
N THR A 97 1.27 19.53 -6.23
CA THR A 97 0.34 20.64 -6.02
C THR A 97 1.11 21.96 -5.87
N LYS A 98 0.38 23.08 -5.83
CA LYS A 98 0.98 24.38 -5.53
C LYS A 98 1.60 24.36 -4.13
N GLU A 99 0.88 23.77 -3.18
CA GLU A 99 1.27 23.60 -1.79
C GLU A 99 2.54 22.74 -1.67
N GLY A 100 2.63 21.65 -2.44
CA GLY A 100 3.83 20.80 -2.51
C GLY A 100 5.05 21.55 -3.06
N ARG A 101 4.88 22.35 -4.13
CA ARG A 101 5.97 23.19 -4.66
C ARG A 101 6.43 24.25 -3.67
N ASP A 102 5.49 24.89 -2.98
CA ASP A 102 5.82 25.90 -1.98
C ASP A 102 6.47 25.28 -0.74
N ALA A 103 6.09 24.06 -0.35
CA ALA A 103 6.79 23.29 0.67
C ALA A 103 8.24 22.98 0.26
N VAL A 104 8.48 22.57 -0.99
CA VAL A 104 9.85 22.36 -1.50
C VAL A 104 10.70 23.62 -1.47
N LYS A 105 10.12 24.78 -1.85
CA LYS A 105 10.84 26.06 -1.77
C LYS A 105 11.27 26.38 -0.34
N ARG A 106 10.40 26.14 0.65
CA ARG A 106 10.71 26.35 2.08
C ARG A 106 11.79 25.38 2.57
N LEU A 107 11.69 24.10 2.21
CA LEU A 107 12.68 23.08 2.57
C LEU A 107 14.07 23.42 2.02
N LYS A 108 14.15 23.96 0.80
CA LYS A 108 15.41 24.43 0.18
C LYS A 108 15.95 25.73 0.78
N ALA A 109 15.06 26.55 1.35
CA ALA A 109 15.43 27.78 2.05
C ALA A 109 15.81 27.54 3.53
N GLY A 110 15.71 26.29 4.01
CA GLY A 110 16.02 25.92 5.40
C GLY A 110 14.93 26.27 6.42
N GLU A 111 13.74 26.63 5.96
CA GLU A 111 12.57 26.80 6.83
C GLU A 111 11.87 25.45 7.06
N GLN A 112 11.75 25.06 8.33
CA GLN A 112 11.00 23.87 8.72
C GLN A 112 9.51 24.12 8.49
N ALA A 113 8.85 23.22 7.74
CA ALA A 113 7.46 23.40 7.34
C ALA A 113 6.54 23.33 8.57
N PRO A 114 5.59 24.28 8.75
CA PRO A 114 4.57 24.13 9.78
C PRO A 114 3.62 22.98 9.43
N ALA A 115 3.10 22.31 10.45
CA ALA A 115 2.05 21.30 10.32
C ALA A 115 0.83 21.89 9.58
N PRO A 116 0.22 21.17 8.62
CA PRO A 116 -0.86 21.73 7.82
C PRO A 116 -2.12 21.91 8.67
N ALA A 117 -2.66 23.13 8.64
CA ALA A 117 -4.02 23.41 9.08
C ALA A 117 -5.01 22.55 8.28
N PRO A 118 -6.17 22.18 8.86
CA PRO A 118 -7.16 21.35 8.19
C PRO A 118 -7.61 22.02 6.89
N ALA A 119 -7.33 21.35 5.77
CA ALA A 119 -7.75 21.79 4.45
C ALA A 119 -9.28 21.93 4.46
N LYS A 120 -9.76 23.15 4.21
CA LYS A 120 -11.16 23.37 3.86
C LYS A 120 -11.44 22.54 2.61
N VAL A 121 -12.33 21.57 2.78
CA VAL A 121 -12.95 20.80 1.71
C VAL A 121 -13.57 21.80 0.73
N GLN A 122 -12.91 22.02 -0.41
CA GLN A 122 -13.58 22.63 -1.55
C GLN A 122 -14.26 21.49 -2.31
N PRO A 123 -15.59 21.55 -2.50
CA PRO A 123 -16.29 20.54 -3.27
C PRO A 123 -15.84 20.63 -4.73
N ALA A 124 -15.68 19.46 -5.35
CA ALA A 124 -15.53 19.32 -6.79
C ALA A 124 -16.62 20.17 -7.51
N PRO A 125 -16.27 20.99 -8.50
CA PRO A 125 -17.29 21.65 -9.30
C PRO A 125 -18.06 20.58 -10.06
N ALA A 126 -19.36 20.49 -9.75
CA ALA A 126 -20.32 19.64 -10.43
C ALA A 126 -20.41 20.00 -11.92
N ALA A 127 -20.65 18.95 -12.70
CA ALA A 127 -20.84 18.90 -14.14
C ALA A 127 -21.76 19.99 -14.72
N PRO A 128 -21.74 20.13 -16.05
CA PRO A 128 -22.98 20.13 -16.81
C PRO A 128 -23.12 18.80 -17.54
N ALA A 129 -24.19 18.08 -17.19
CA ALA A 129 -24.70 16.96 -17.96
C ALA A 129 -25.29 17.50 -19.27
N ALA A 130 -24.80 17.01 -20.39
CA ALA A 130 -25.56 16.85 -21.62
C ALA A 130 -24.86 15.81 -22.49
N GLU A 131 -25.63 14.81 -22.86
CA GLU A 131 -25.28 13.58 -23.56
C GLU A 131 -24.53 13.80 -24.87
N ALA A 132 -23.38 13.11 -25.00
CA ALA A 132 -23.01 12.41 -26.22
C ALA A 132 -22.07 11.27 -25.81
N LYS A 133 -22.61 10.05 -25.69
CA LYS A 133 -21.80 8.83 -25.57
C LYS A 133 -20.87 8.75 -26.80
N PRO A 134 -19.53 8.73 -26.67
CA PRO A 134 -18.76 7.90 -27.54
C PRO A 134 -18.87 6.49 -26.97
N THR A 135 -19.59 5.68 -27.74
CA THR A 135 -19.49 4.22 -27.87
C THR A 135 -18.44 3.53 -26.97
N PRO A 136 -18.84 2.50 -26.20
CA PRO A 136 -17.86 1.57 -25.63
C PRO A 136 -17.07 0.92 -26.78
N PRO A 137 -15.76 0.66 -26.64
CA PRO A 137 -15.20 -0.49 -27.32
C PRO A 137 -15.91 -1.71 -26.71
N ALA A 138 -16.98 -2.14 -27.38
CA ALA A 138 -17.63 -3.38 -27.11
C ALA A 138 -16.62 -4.53 -27.32
N ALA A 139 -16.83 -5.57 -26.51
CA ALA A 139 -16.11 -6.83 -26.43
C ALA A 139 -14.76 -6.74 -25.68
N THR A 140 -14.60 -7.27 -24.48
CA THR A 140 -15.31 -8.41 -23.88
C THR A 140 -15.39 -8.20 -22.38
N ALA A 141 -16.59 -8.29 -21.80
CA ALA A 141 -16.75 -8.89 -20.49
C ALA A 141 -16.24 -10.33 -20.61
N ARG A 142 -14.92 -10.51 -20.60
CA ARG A 142 -14.34 -11.81 -20.31
C ARG A 142 -14.62 -11.96 -18.84
N SER A 143 -15.57 -12.83 -18.52
CA SER A 143 -15.44 -13.66 -17.33
C SER A 143 -14.02 -14.22 -17.41
N VAL A 144 -13.08 -13.54 -16.75
CA VAL A 144 -11.73 -14.06 -16.56
C VAL A 144 -12.00 -15.27 -15.70
N LYS A 145 -12.00 -16.45 -16.32
CA LYS A 145 -11.99 -17.70 -15.56
C LYS A 145 -10.75 -17.58 -14.68
N SER A 146 -10.96 -17.31 -13.40
CA SER A 146 -9.90 -17.42 -12.40
C SER A 146 -9.23 -18.77 -12.64
N ALA A 147 -7.89 -18.80 -12.59
CA ALA A 147 -7.19 -20.08 -12.66
C ALA A 147 -7.56 -20.97 -11.47
N PHE A 148 -8.09 -20.37 -10.39
CA PHE A 148 -8.55 -21.03 -9.19
C PHE A 148 -10.04 -21.37 -9.21
N PRO A 149 -10.45 -22.45 -8.51
CA PRO A 149 -11.86 -22.71 -8.17
C PRO A 149 -12.46 -21.52 -7.40
N LEU A 150 -13.75 -21.22 -7.63
CA LEU A 150 -14.47 -20.10 -7.00
C LEU A 150 -14.26 -19.97 -5.47
N PRO A 151 -14.25 -21.07 -4.68
CA PRO A 151 -14.01 -20.96 -3.23
C PRO A 151 -12.60 -20.47 -2.89
N VAL A 152 -11.59 -20.98 -3.62
CA VAL A 152 -10.18 -20.65 -3.39
C VAL A 152 -9.88 -19.23 -3.87
N ASP A 153 -10.42 -18.84 -5.02
CA ASP A 153 -10.29 -17.49 -5.56
C ASP A 153 -10.88 -16.45 -4.60
N ALA A 154 -12.12 -16.66 -4.13
CA ALA A 154 -12.77 -15.77 -3.18
C ALA A 154 -12.03 -15.70 -1.83
N ALA A 155 -11.52 -16.83 -1.34
CA ALA A 155 -10.71 -16.87 -0.13
C ALA A 155 -9.41 -16.07 -0.29
N LEU A 156 -8.65 -16.29 -1.36
CA LEU A 156 -7.40 -15.57 -1.62
C LEU A 156 -7.61 -14.07 -1.78
N LEU A 157 -8.65 -13.66 -2.52
CA LEU A 157 -9.01 -12.24 -2.66
C LEU A 157 -9.25 -11.60 -1.29
N ARG A 158 -10.12 -12.21 -0.49
CA ARG A 158 -10.47 -11.70 0.84
C ARG A 158 -9.26 -11.65 1.77
N LEU A 159 -8.42 -12.69 1.75
CA LEU A 159 -7.24 -12.75 2.61
C LEU A 159 -6.19 -11.71 2.21
N LEU A 160 -5.93 -11.55 0.91
CA LEU A 160 -4.87 -10.68 0.39
C LEU A 160 -5.28 -9.20 0.33
N ASP A 161 -6.58 -8.90 0.26
CA ASP A 161 -7.11 -7.53 0.38
C ASP A 161 -7.56 -7.20 1.82
N GLY A 162 -7.47 -8.18 2.73
CA GLY A 162 -7.90 -8.05 4.12
C GLY A 162 -7.04 -7.09 4.93
N ALA A 163 -7.67 -6.45 5.92
CA ALA A 163 -7.00 -5.53 6.85
C ALA A 163 -5.85 -6.20 7.61
N VAL A 164 -5.98 -7.51 7.92
CA VAL A 164 -4.97 -8.30 8.63
C VAL A 164 -3.70 -8.50 7.80
N PHE A 165 -3.84 -8.78 6.50
CA PHE A 165 -2.70 -8.91 5.60
C PHE A 165 -2.00 -7.58 5.42
N SER A 166 -2.75 -6.49 5.24
CA SER A 166 -2.20 -5.13 5.18
C SER A 166 -1.44 -4.76 6.46
N LYS A 167 -2.01 -5.03 7.64
CA LYS A 167 -1.34 -4.81 8.94
C LYS A 167 -0.08 -5.66 9.10
N HIS A 168 -0.07 -6.90 8.61
CA HIS A 168 1.12 -7.75 8.63
C HIS A 168 2.24 -7.20 7.72
N MET A 169 1.90 -6.77 6.51
CA MET A 169 2.86 -6.19 5.55
C MET A 169 3.46 -4.86 6.04
N GLU A 170 2.78 -4.15 6.92
CA GLU A 170 3.24 -2.90 7.52
C GLU A 170 3.96 -3.08 8.86
N ASP A 171 4.32 -4.31 9.24
CA ASP A 171 4.92 -4.67 10.53
C ASP A 171 4.06 -4.28 11.76
N ARG A 172 2.75 -4.08 11.56
CA ARG A 172 1.77 -3.73 12.61
C ARG A 172 1.02 -4.96 13.14
N THR A 173 1.70 -6.09 13.25
CA THR A 173 1.10 -7.36 13.70
C THR A 173 0.64 -7.34 15.16
N SER A 174 1.13 -6.41 15.97
CA SER A 174 0.68 -6.15 17.34
C SER A 174 -0.73 -5.58 17.41
N ASP A 175 -1.10 -4.79 16.39
CA ASP A 175 -2.35 -4.01 16.32
C ASP A 175 -3.51 -4.83 15.73
N ILE A 176 -3.23 -6.08 15.36
CA ILE A 176 -4.25 -7.04 14.97
C ILE A 176 -5.05 -7.40 16.23
N SER A 177 -6.35 -7.14 16.18
CA SER A 177 -7.31 -7.51 17.21
C SER A 177 -7.96 -8.85 16.91
N PHE A 178 -8.68 -9.42 17.89
CA PHE A 178 -9.42 -10.66 17.67
C PHE A 178 -10.54 -10.50 16.64
N ALA A 179 -11.16 -9.31 16.57
CA ALA A 179 -12.16 -9.02 15.54
C ALA A 179 -11.56 -9.06 14.13
N ASP A 180 -10.36 -8.50 13.97
CA ASP A 180 -9.64 -8.59 12.69
C ASP A 180 -9.30 -10.05 12.35
N ALA A 181 -8.91 -10.87 13.34
CA ALA A 181 -8.63 -12.29 13.12
C ALA A 181 -9.90 -13.08 12.73
N CYS A 182 -11.05 -12.76 13.33
CA CYS A 182 -12.35 -13.30 12.92
C CYS A 182 -12.69 -12.92 11.47
N GLU A 183 -12.49 -11.66 11.09
CA GLU A 183 -12.64 -11.22 9.71
C GLU A 183 -11.69 -11.96 8.75
N PHE A 184 -10.44 -12.20 9.17
CA PHE A 184 -9.46 -13.00 8.42
C PHE A 184 -9.89 -14.46 8.25
N TRP A 185 -10.63 -15.04 9.18
CA TRP A 185 -11.21 -16.38 9.02
C TRP A 185 -12.57 -16.39 8.34
N ASP A 186 -13.14 -15.23 7.98
CA ASP A 186 -14.55 -15.14 7.54
C ASP A 186 -15.51 -15.75 8.57
N ALA A 187 -15.17 -15.57 9.85
CA ALA A 187 -15.93 -16.07 10.96
C ALA A 187 -16.63 -14.89 11.65
N ASP A 188 -17.94 -15.00 11.79
CA ASP A 188 -18.70 -14.01 12.53
C ASP A 188 -18.50 -14.24 14.04
N PRO A 189 -18.05 -13.23 14.80
CA PRO A 189 -17.76 -13.37 16.23
C PRO A 189 -19.02 -13.58 17.08
N ALA A 190 -20.22 -13.28 16.56
CA ALA A 190 -21.51 -13.53 17.18
C ALA A 190 -22.08 -14.93 16.84
N SER A 191 -21.62 -15.57 15.76
CA SER A 191 -22.08 -16.89 15.30
C SER A 191 -21.55 -18.09 16.10
N GLY A 192 -20.79 -17.85 17.18
CA GLY A 192 -20.37 -18.89 18.12
C GLY A 192 -19.18 -19.74 17.64
N ALA A 193 -18.78 -20.70 18.48
CA ALA A 193 -17.53 -21.44 18.28
C ALA A 193 -17.51 -22.39 17.09
N GLU A 194 -18.66 -22.96 16.75
CA GLU A 194 -18.76 -23.93 15.66
C GLU A 194 -18.54 -23.24 14.31
N SER A 195 -19.02 -22.00 14.12
CA SER A 195 -18.75 -21.22 12.91
C SER A 195 -17.26 -20.91 12.75
N VAL A 196 -16.59 -20.45 13.81
CA VAL A 196 -15.14 -20.18 13.79
C VAL A 196 -14.35 -21.45 13.50
N LYS A 197 -14.74 -22.59 14.08
CA LYS A 197 -14.09 -23.89 13.89
C LYS A 197 -14.28 -24.42 12.47
N GLU A 198 -15.50 -24.35 11.94
CA GLU A 198 -15.82 -24.75 10.57
C GLU A 198 -14.99 -23.93 9.58
N LYS A 199 -14.97 -22.60 9.74
CA LYS A 199 -14.20 -21.71 8.88
C LYS A 199 -12.70 -21.93 8.97
N LEU A 200 -12.14 -22.14 10.17
CA LEU A 200 -10.75 -22.53 10.36
C LEU A 200 -10.40 -23.86 9.69
N SER A 201 -11.33 -24.82 9.72
CA SER A 201 -11.16 -26.13 9.09
C SER A 201 -11.27 -26.08 7.56
N SER A 202 -12.00 -25.10 7.01
CA SER A 202 -12.14 -24.87 5.56
C SER A 202 -11.01 -24.02 4.98
N LEU A 203 -10.47 -23.07 5.73
CA LEU A 203 -9.42 -22.16 5.25
C LEU A 203 -8.10 -22.87 4.94
N ARG A 204 -7.69 -23.81 5.79
CA ARG A 204 -6.45 -24.59 5.58
C ARG A 204 -6.45 -25.37 4.27
N PRO A 205 -7.45 -26.24 3.97
CA PRO A 205 -7.45 -26.98 2.71
C PRO A 205 -7.61 -26.07 1.48
N GLU A 206 -8.20 -24.89 1.61
CA GLU A 206 -8.23 -23.89 0.53
C GLU A 206 -6.83 -23.33 0.22
N LEU A 207 -6.05 -22.99 1.26
CA LEU A 207 -4.65 -22.55 1.10
C LEU A 207 -3.73 -23.66 0.57
N GLU A 208 -3.91 -24.91 1.01
CA GLU A 208 -3.16 -26.07 0.49
C GLU A 208 -3.46 -26.33 -1.00
N LYS A 209 -4.73 -26.21 -1.40
CA LYS A 209 -5.13 -26.31 -2.81
C LYS A 209 -4.52 -25.18 -3.63
N ALA A 210 -4.55 -23.94 -3.11
CA ALA A 210 -3.92 -22.79 -3.76
C ALA A 210 -2.41 -23.02 -3.99
N GLU A 211 -1.69 -23.49 -2.98
CA GLU A 211 -0.25 -23.78 -3.09
C GLU A 211 0.06 -24.91 -4.08
N THR A 212 -0.74 -25.97 -4.08
CA THR A 212 -0.60 -27.08 -5.05
C THR A 212 -0.77 -26.56 -6.49
N MET A 213 -1.70 -25.64 -6.72
CA MET A 213 -1.91 -25.04 -8.04
C MET A 213 -0.78 -24.08 -8.44
N LEU A 214 -0.30 -23.29 -7.48
CA LEU A 214 0.81 -22.35 -7.67
C LEU A 214 2.19 -23.02 -7.78
N SER A 215 2.29 -24.31 -7.45
CA SER A 215 3.51 -25.11 -7.68
C SER A 215 3.89 -25.18 -9.17
N SER A 216 2.94 -24.90 -10.07
CA SER A 216 3.16 -24.86 -11.52
C SER A 216 3.54 -23.46 -12.05
N GLY A 217 3.53 -22.42 -11.21
CA GLY A 217 3.83 -21.04 -11.60
C GLY A 217 2.82 -20.00 -11.04
N PRO A 218 3.06 -18.70 -11.26
CA PRO A 218 2.16 -17.64 -10.83
C PRO A 218 0.81 -17.75 -11.56
N LEU A 219 -0.28 -17.54 -10.81
CA LEU A 219 -1.65 -17.63 -11.31
C LEU A 219 -2.40 -16.33 -11.05
N GLU A 220 -3.32 -15.97 -11.95
CA GLU A 220 -4.13 -14.77 -11.80
C GLU A 220 -5.47 -15.09 -11.13
N LEU A 221 -5.83 -14.24 -10.15
CA LEU A 221 -7.14 -14.21 -9.53
C LEU A 221 -8.18 -13.56 -10.45
N SER A 222 -9.46 -13.73 -10.14
CA SER A 222 -10.57 -13.13 -10.90
C SER A 222 -10.52 -11.59 -10.98
N ASN A 223 -9.84 -10.92 -10.05
CA ASN A 223 -9.63 -9.46 -10.08
C ASN A 223 -8.40 -9.03 -10.91
N GLY A 224 -7.68 -9.97 -11.54
CA GLY A 224 -6.46 -9.71 -12.31
C GLY A 224 -5.20 -9.54 -11.46
N ARG A 225 -5.24 -9.83 -10.16
CA ARG A 225 -4.05 -9.87 -9.29
C ARG A 225 -3.30 -11.19 -9.51
N SER A 226 -2.02 -11.10 -9.84
CA SER A 226 -1.12 -12.25 -9.85
C SER A 226 -0.82 -12.67 -8.43
N VAL A 227 -0.96 -13.96 -8.15
CA VAL A 227 -0.64 -14.59 -6.87
C VAL A 227 0.51 -15.55 -7.09
N GLU A 228 1.49 -15.48 -6.19
CA GLU A 228 2.66 -16.36 -6.19
C GLU A 228 2.61 -17.33 -5.01
N SER A 229 3.42 -18.39 -5.08
CA SER A 229 3.58 -19.33 -3.96
C SER A 229 4.07 -18.62 -2.66
N ALA A 230 4.83 -17.53 -2.81
CA ALA A 230 5.25 -16.69 -1.69
C ALA A 230 4.07 -16.04 -0.97
N ASP A 231 3.05 -15.56 -1.68
CA ASP A 231 1.85 -14.96 -1.08
C ASP A 231 1.08 -15.98 -0.24
N VAL A 232 0.91 -17.20 -0.75
CA VAL A 232 0.24 -18.28 0.00
C VAL A 232 1.05 -18.70 1.21
N SER A 233 2.38 -18.75 1.10
CA SER A 233 3.29 -19.02 2.22
C SER A 233 3.18 -17.96 3.32
N LEU A 234 3.07 -16.68 2.94
CA LEU A 234 2.82 -15.58 3.88
C LEU A 234 1.46 -15.73 4.56
N LEU A 235 0.40 -16.05 3.81
CA LEU A 235 -0.93 -16.29 4.37
C LEU A 235 -0.96 -17.45 5.37
N LYS A 236 -0.25 -18.55 5.08
CA LYS A 236 -0.11 -19.68 6.02
C LYS A 236 0.62 -19.26 7.30
N THR A 237 1.72 -18.51 7.16
CA THR A 237 2.50 -17.99 8.29
C THR A 237 1.64 -17.06 9.16
N LEU A 238 0.92 -16.15 8.52
CA LEU A 238 0.00 -15.23 9.18
C LEU A 238 -1.13 -15.97 9.89
N ASN A 239 -1.74 -16.97 9.24
CA ASN A 239 -2.76 -17.79 9.86
C ASN A 239 -2.25 -18.50 11.14
N ASN A 240 -1.04 -19.07 11.11
CA ASN A 240 -0.44 -19.71 12.28
C ASN A 240 -0.18 -18.71 13.40
N TYR A 241 0.35 -17.53 13.08
CA TYR A 241 0.56 -16.46 14.04
C TYR A 241 -0.75 -16.03 14.73
N LEU A 242 -1.85 -15.87 13.98
CA LEU A 242 -3.16 -15.51 14.54
C LEU A 242 -3.70 -16.61 15.45
N LEU A 243 -3.54 -17.88 15.06
CA LEU A 243 -3.96 -19.03 15.86
C LEU A 243 -3.21 -19.09 17.20
N GLU A 244 -1.90 -18.84 17.20
CA GLU A 244 -1.10 -18.82 18.42
C GLU A 244 -1.46 -17.63 19.31
N ARG A 245 -1.48 -16.42 18.73
CA ARG A 245 -1.77 -15.16 19.44
C ARG A 245 -3.15 -15.18 20.09
N PHE A 246 -4.16 -15.68 19.39
CA PHE A 246 -5.54 -15.68 19.86
C PHE A 246 -6.01 -17.03 20.38
N SER A 247 -5.10 -17.99 20.61
CA SER A 247 -5.40 -19.33 21.14
C SER A 247 -6.29 -19.29 22.39
N ARG A 248 -6.03 -18.37 23.33
CA ARG A 248 -6.87 -18.17 24.53
C ARG A 248 -8.30 -17.75 24.19
N HIS A 249 -8.47 -16.81 23.26
CA HIS A 249 -9.78 -16.36 22.83
C HIS A 249 -10.53 -17.46 22.08
N ILE A 250 -9.85 -18.17 21.19
CA ILE A 250 -10.42 -19.32 20.46
C ILE A 250 -10.89 -20.39 21.46
N ASN A 251 -10.07 -20.74 22.44
CA ASN A 251 -10.44 -21.71 23.47
C ASN A 251 -11.62 -21.22 24.34
N LEU A 252 -11.68 -19.93 24.63
CA LEU A 252 -12.78 -19.34 25.39
C LEU A 252 -14.09 -19.35 24.61
N VAL A 253 -14.05 -19.03 23.31
CA VAL A 253 -15.21 -19.15 22.41
C VAL A 253 -15.64 -20.62 22.33
N ARG A 254 -14.72 -21.56 22.12
CA ARG A 254 -14.98 -23.02 22.11
C ARG A 254 -15.62 -23.53 23.40
N SER A 255 -15.20 -23.03 24.56
CA SER A 255 -15.77 -23.42 25.84
C SER A 255 -17.20 -22.90 26.07
N ARG A 256 -17.59 -21.81 25.39
CA ARG A 256 -18.91 -21.20 25.53
C ARG A 256 -20.01 -21.90 24.73
N SER A 257 -19.66 -22.59 23.64
CA SER A 257 -20.62 -23.37 22.83
C SER A 257 -20.93 -24.76 23.40
N GLY A 258 -20.27 -25.19 24.48
CA GLY A 258 -20.51 -26.47 25.15
C GLY A 258 -21.46 -26.41 26.34
N LYS A 259 -22.24 -25.33 26.48
CA LYS A 259 -23.26 -25.16 27.53
C LYS A 259 -24.64 -24.97 26.92
#